data_AF-A0AAN8L719-F1
#
_entry.id   AF-A0AAN8L719-F1
#
_cell.length_a   1.000
_cell.length_b   1.000
_cell.length_c   1.000
_cell.angle_alpha   90.00
_cell.angle_beta   90.00
_cell.angle_gamma   90.00
#
_symmetry.space_group_name_H-M   'P 1'
#
loop_
_entity.id
_entity.type
_entity.pdbx_description
1 polymer ?
#
loop_
_entity_poly.entity_id
_entity_poly.type
_entity_poly.pdbx_seq_one_letter_code
_entity_poly.pdbx_strand_id
1 'polypeptide(L)'
;MIDVLNKLGVQCVVYRNHEFDFGLDLLEEQTTNMTFPWFLSNVYYRFTHETLGHGMVSSILEWNGLKIGVMGLEEEDWLDTLGTVDKNNIHYIDYVETADRMSAELRDKGADLVIALTHEVTK
;
A
#
# COMPACT_ATOMS: atom_id res chain seq x y z
N MET A 1 -12.88 -9.08 11.39
CA MET A 1 -11.57 -8.48 11.70
C MET A 1 -11.64 -6.96 11.79
N ILE A 2 -12.42 -6.29 10.93
CA ILE A 2 -12.64 -4.83 10.91
C ILE A 2 -12.80 -4.21 12.30
N ASP A 3 -13.85 -4.60 13.04
CA ASP A 3 -14.15 -4.03 14.36
C ASP A 3 -12.99 -4.12 15.36
N VAL A 4 -12.20 -5.19 15.27
CA VAL A 4 -11.06 -5.42 16.15
C VAL A 4 -9.92 -4.49 15.75
N LEU A 5 -9.56 -4.43 14.46
CA LEU A 5 -8.47 -3.58 13.98
C LEU A 5 -8.75 -2.09 14.22
N ASN A 6 -9.98 -1.64 13.98
CA ASN A 6 -10.41 -0.27 14.25
C ASN A 6 -10.27 0.09 15.74
N LYS A 7 -10.46 -0.87 16.65
CA LYS A 7 -10.30 -0.67 18.10
C LYS A 7 -8.87 -0.82 18.61
N LEU A 8 -8.00 -1.50 17.87
CA LEU A 8 -6.61 -1.76 18.26
C LEU A 8 -5.69 -0.56 18.06
N GLY A 9 -6.15 0.51 17.40
CA GLY A 9 -5.33 1.69 17.14
C GLY A 9 -4.30 1.46 16.03
N VAL A 10 -4.61 0.60 15.06
CA VAL A 10 -3.81 0.44 13.84
C VAL A 10 -3.69 1.79 13.13
N GLN A 11 -2.47 2.20 12.79
CA GLN A 11 -2.20 3.50 12.17
C GLN A 11 -2.22 3.44 10.65
N CYS A 12 -1.83 2.30 10.09
CA CYS A 12 -1.76 2.05 8.66
C CYS A 12 -1.50 0.57 8.39
N VAL A 13 -1.75 0.14 7.16
CA VAL A 13 -1.42 -1.20 6.65
C VAL A 13 -0.96 -1.13 5.20
N VAL A 14 -0.36 -2.20 4.71
CA VAL A 14 -0.03 -2.40 3.29
C VAL A 14 -0.93 -3.49 2.72
N TYR A 15 -1.32 -3.37 1.45
CA TYR A 15 -2.08 -4.41 0.76
C TYR A 15 -1.21 -5.66 0.54
N ARG A 16 -1.73 -6.83 0.89
CA ARG A 16 -1.03 -8.11 0.67
C ARG A 16 -1.83 -8.96 -0.32
N ASN A 17 -1.27 -10.09 -0.70
CA ASN A 17 -1.85 -10.94 -1.75
C ASN A 17 -3.25 -11.46 -1.38
N HIS A 18 -3.41 -11.93 -0.14
CA HIS A 18 -4.67 -12.54 0.33
C HIS A 18 -5.81 -11.55 0.51
N GLU A 19 -5.53 -10.24 0.51
CA GLU A 19 -6.61 -9.25 0.48
C GLU A 19 -7.36 -9.26 -0.86
N PHE A 20 -6.75 -9.78 -1.93
CA PHE A 20 -7.37 -9.87 -3.26
C PHE A 20 -8.11 -11.20 -3.49
N ASP A 21 -8.06 -12.17 -2.58
CA ASP A 21 -8.58 -13.54 -2.79
C ASP A 21 -10.07 -13.58 -3.19
N PHE A 22 -10.86 -12.62 -2.72
CA PHE A 22 -12.30 -12.55 -2.94
C PHE A 22 -12.72 -11.48 -3.95
N GLY A 23 -11.75 -10.92 -4.68
CA GLY A 23 -11.97 -9.89 -5.70
C GLY A 23 -11.96 -8.46 -5.14
N LEU A 24 -11.73 -7.52 -6.06
CA LEU A 24 -11.55 -6.10 -5.76
C LEU A 24 -12.80 -5.44 -5.18
N ASP A 25 -13.99 -5.80 -5.68
CA ASP A 25 -15.25 -5.21 -5.20
C ASP A 25 -15.44 -5.41 -3.70
N LEU A 26 -15.22 -6.65 -3.21
CA LEU A 26 -15.34 -6.95 -1.79
C LEU A 26 -14.20 -6.29 -1.00
N LEU A 27 -12.97 -6.32 -1.53
CA LEU A 27 -11.84 -5.68 -0.88
C LEU A 27 -12.10 -4.19 -0.61
N GLU A 28 -12.57 -3.46 -1.62
CA GLU A 28 -12.87 -2.03 -1.53
C GLU A 28 -14.04 -1.73 -0.59
N GLU A 29 -15.06 -2.59 -0.56
CA GLU A 29 -16.12 -2.50 0.45
C GLU A 29 -15.55 -2.65 1.87
N GLN A 30 -14.68 -3.64 2.11
CA GLN A 30 -14.11 -3.90 3.42
C GLN A 30 -13.15 -2.79 3.86
N THR A 31 -12.32 -2.27 2.96
CA THR A 31 -11.33 -1.22 3.27
C THR A 31 -12.01 0.11 3.58
N THR A 32 -13.15 0.41 2.95
CA THR A 32 -13.99 1.58 3.28
C THR A 32 -14.54 1.53 4.72
N ASN A 33 -14.66 0.33 5.30
CA ASN A 33 -15.08 0.14 6.70
C ASN A 33 -13.92 0.19 7.72
N MET A 34 -12.67 0.36 7.26
CA MET A 34 -11.49 0.52 8.13
C MET A 34 -11.20 2.00 8.37
N THR A 35 -10.74 2.35 9.58
CA THR A 35 -10.51 3.75 9.97
C THR A 35 -9.06 4.23 9.80
N PHE A 36 -8.25 3.48 9.06
CA PHE A 36 -6.83 3.74 8.85
C PHE A 36 -6.45 3.51 7.38
N PRO A 37 -5.43 4.23 6.86
CA PRO A 37 -5.05 4.13 5.47
C PRO A 37 -4.40 2.78 5.12
N TRP A 38 -4.68 2.35 3.89
CA TRP A 38 -4.08 1.20 3.24
C TRP A 38 -3.13 1.69 2.16
N PHE A 39 -1.90 1.18 2.14
CA PHE A 39 -0.86 1.65 1.23
C PHE A 39 -0.58 0.65 0.10
N LEU A 40 -0.37 1.20 -1.09
CA LEU A 40 0.22 0.52 -2.25
C LEU A 40 0.80 1.58 -3.18
N SER A 41 2.11 1.62 -3.30
CA SER A 41 2.83 2.75 -3.89
C SER A 41 3.40 2.46 -5.27
N ASN A 42 3.43 1.20 -5.71
CA ASN A 42 4.16 0.78 -6.89
C ASN A 42 3.37 -0.13 -7.85
N VAL A 43 2.06 -0.33 -7.60
CA VAL A 43 1.18 -1.17 -8.42
C VAL A 43 -0.06 -0.39 -8.84
N TYR A 44 -0.23 -0.23 -10.14
CA TYR A 44 -1.25 0.64 -10.73
C TYR A 44 -2.05 -0.08 -11.81
N TYR A 45 -3.28 0.37 -12.07
CA TYR A 45 -3.99 0.00 -13.29
C TYR A 45 -3.39 0.72 -14.51
N ARG A 46 -3.14 -0.01 -15.59
CA ARG A 46 -2.52 0.55 -16.82
C ARG A 46 -3.31 1.69 -17.44
N PHE A 47 -4.65 1.63 -17.39
CA PHE A 47 -5.52 2.54 -18.14
C PHE A 47 -5.94 3.77 -17.34
N THR A 48 -6.13 3.64 -16.02
CA THR A 48 -6.57 4.75 -15.16
C THR A 48 -5.41 5.42 -14.44
N HIS A 49 -4.26 4.75 -14.33
CA HIS A 49 -3.12 5.15 -13.49
C HIS A 49 -3.46 5.26 -11.98
N GLU A 50 -4.61 4.74 -11.56
CA GLU A 50 -4.94 4.60 -10.15
C GLU A 50 -4.21 3.40 -9.55
N THR A 51 -3.94 3.45 -8.25
CA THR A 51 -3.38 2.32 -7.51
C THR A 51 -4.37 1.16 -7.49
N LEU A 52 -3.84 -0.06 -7.58
CA LEU A 52 -4.65 -1.27 -7.42
C LEU A 52 -5.37 -1.26 -6.06
N GLY A 53 -6.69 -1.52 -6.05
CA GLY A 53 -7.52 -1.45 -4.85
C GLY A 53 -7.64 -0.05 -4.23
N HIS A 54 -7.34 1.00 -4.99
CA HIS A 54 -7.39 2.40 -4.56
C HIS A 54 -6.55 2.70 -3.30
N GLY A 55 -5.42 2.00 -3.14
CA GLY A 55 -4.48 2.23 -2.05
C GLY A 55 -3.87 3.62 -2.07
N MET A 56 -3.61 4.17 -0.89
CA MET A 56 -2.87 5.41 -0.76
C MET A 56 -1.43 5.19 -1.22
N VAL A 57 -0.89 6.10 -2.03
CA VAL A 57 0.50 6.00 -2.47
C VAL A 57 1.45 6.30 -1.32
N SER A 58 1.27 7.41 -0.59
CA SER A 58 2.05 7.71 0.62
C SER A 58 1.32 8.72 1.50
N SER A 59 1.75 8.82 2.75
CA SER A 59 1.32 9.89 3.65
C SER A 59 2.44 10.28 4.61
N ILE A 60 2.25 11.41 5.31
CA ILE A 60 3.04 11.75 6.50
C ILE A 60 2.10 11.66 7.70
N LEU A 61 2.47 10.82 8.66
CA LEU A 61 1.80 10.69 9.95
C LEU A 61 2.60 11.48 11.00
N GLU A 62 1.91 12.09 11.98
CA GLU A 62 2.60 12.75 13.10
C GLU A 62 2.52 11.86 14.34
N TRP A 63 3.66 11.60 14.97
CA TRP A 63 3.74 10.77 16.17
C TRP A 63 4.74 11.35 17.16
N ASN A 64 4.27 11.78 18.34
CA ASN A 64 5.10 12.41 19.37
C ASN A 64 5.96 13.58 18.83
N GLY A 65 5.40 14.38 17.93
CA GLY A 65 6.09 15.52 17.32
C GLY A 65 7.07 15.15 16.19
N LEU A 66 7.18 13.87 15.82
CA LEU A 66 7.92 13.42 14.64
C LEU A 66 6.99 13.27 13.45
N LYS A 67 7.43 13.73 12.28
CA LYS A 67 6.78 13.48 11.00
C LYS A 67 7.33 12.19 10.38
N ILE A 68 6.48 11.19 10.25
CA ILE A 68 6.82 9.87 9.73
C ILE A 68 6.18 9.72 8.36
N GLY A 69 7.00 9.75 7.31
CA GLY A 69 6.58 9.41 5.96
C GLY A 69 6.37 7.90 5.83
N VAL A 70 5.26 7.49 5.21
CA VAL A 70 4.92 6.07 5.02
C VAL A 70 4.62 5.81 3.54
N MET A 71 5.11 4.68 3.04
CA MET A 71 4.81 4.12 1.71
C MET A 71 4.56 2.61 1.83
N GLY A 72 3.88 2.00 0.86
CA GLY A 72 3.59 0.57 0.81
C GLY A 72 4.17 -0.05 -0.47
N LEU A 73 4.97 -1.10 -0.37
CA LEU A 73 5.68 -1.67 -1.53
C LEU A 73 5.49 -3.17 -1.65
N GLU A 74 5.26 -3.63 -2.87
CA GLU A 74 5.15 -5.04 -3.21
C GLU A 74 6.19 -5.44 -4.27
N GLU A 75 6.70 -6.68 -4.19
CA GLU A 75 7.62 -7.24 -5.19
C GLU A 75 6.90 -7.56 -6.51
N GLU A 76 7.64 -7.71 -7.61
CA GLU A 76 7.02 -8.08 -8.90
C GLU A 76 6.35 -9.46 -8.83
N ASP A 77 7.02 -10.43 -8.18
CA ASP A 77 6.52 -11.80 -8.00
C ASP A 77 5.23 -11.87 -7.16
N TRP A 78 4.93 -10.84 -6.36
CA TRP A 78 3.67 -10.75 -5.62
C TRP A 78 2.46 -10.78 -6.55
N LEU A 79 2.57 -10.17 -7.74
CA LEU A 79 1.51 -10.16 -8.75
C LEU A 79 1.14 -11.59 -9.18
N ASP A 80 2.09 -12.53 -9.12
CA ASP A 80 1.88 -13.94 -9.48
C ASP A 80 0.97 -14.68 -8.51
N THR A 81 0.77 -14.11 -7.33
CA THR A 81 -0.05 -14.71 -6.27
C THR A 81 -1.50 -14.20 -6.27
N LEU A 82 -1.83 -13.19 -7.09
CA LEU A 82 -3.16 -12.59 -7.14
C LEU A 82 -4.12 -13.40 -8.02
N GLY A 83 -4.92 -14.26 -7.40
CA GLY A 83 -5.83 -15.17 -8.12
C GLY A 83 -6.99 -14.49 -8.86
N THR A 84 -7.31 -13.24 -8.52
CA THR A 84 -8.49 -12.50 -9.04
C THR A 84 -8.13 -11.28 -9.88
N VAL A 85 -6.83 -10.98 -10.04
CA VAL A 85 -6.33 -9.80 -10.74
C VAL A 85 -5.63 -10.21 -12.03
N ASP A 86 -6.03 -9.62 -13.17
CA ASP A 86 -5.35 -9.82 -14.44
C ASP A 86 -4.12 -8.91 -14.55
N LYS A 87 -2.93 -9.51 -14.50
CA LYS A 87 -1.64 -8.80 -14.62
C LYS A 87 -1.49 -8.00 -15.91
N ASN A 88 -2.18 -8.38 -16.99
CA ASN A 88 -2.14 -7.61 -18.24
C ASN A 88 -2.73 -6.20 -18.05
N ASN A 89 -3.59 -6.00 -17.05
CA ASN A 89 -4.16 -4.70 -16.71
C ASN A 89 -3.32 -3.92 -15.68
N ILE A 90 -2.22 -4.49 -15.19
CA ILE A 90 -1.40 -3.91 -14.12
C ILE A 90 -0.11 -3.32 -14.69
N HIS A 91 0.19 -2.09 -14.28
CA HIS A 91 1.48 -1.45 -14.42
C HIS A 91 2.24 -1.53 -13.09
N TYR A 92 3.29 -2.33 -13.10
CA TYR A 92 4.24 -2.42 -12.01
C TYR A 92 5.37 -1.42 -12.21
N ILE A 93 5.78 -0.77 -11.13
CA ILE A 93 7.03 0.01 -11.03
C ILE A 93 7.92 -0.72 -10.04
N ASP A 94 9.21 -0.84 -10.36
CA ASP A 94 10.18 -1.46 -9.47
C ASP A 94 10.10 -0.85 -8.07
N TYR A 95 10.02 -1.72 -7.07
CA TYR A 95 9.79 -1.32 -5.70
C TYR A 95 10.99 -0.57 -5.11
N VAL A 96 12.22 -0.85 -5.56
CA VAL A 96 13.43 -0.12 -5.14
C VAL A 96 13.45 1.27 -5.77
N GLU A 97 13.17 1.37 -7.08
CA GLU A 97 13.02 2.66 -7.76
C GLU A 97 11.96 3.52 -7.09
N THR A 98 10.81 2.92 -6.77
CA THR A 98 9.72 3.59 -6.08
C THR A 98 10.13 4.03 -4.67
N ALA A 99 10.81 3.16 -3.92
CA ALA A 99 11.30 3.46 -2.57
C ALA A 99 12.25 4.65 -2.56
N ASP A 100 13.23 4.65 -3.46
CA ASP A 100 14.24 5.71 -3.56
C ASP A 100 13.60 7.05 -3.88
N ARG A 101 12.77 7.09 -4.93
CA ARG A 101 12.05 8.29 -5.35
C ARG A 101 11.18 8.82 -4.21
N MET A 102 10.37 7.97 -3.60
CA MET A 102 9.41 8.39 -2.59
C MET A 102 10.07 8.76 -1.26
N SER A 103 11.19 8.11 -0.91
CA SER A 103 11.98 8.48 0.27
C SER A 103 12.52 9.90 0.15
N ALA A 104 13.02 10.27 -1.03
CA ALA A 104 13.42 11.65 -1.31
C ALA A 104 12.22 12.61 -1.22
N GLU A 105 11.11 12.30 -1.91
CA GLU A 105 9.91 13.15 -1.90
C GLU A 105 9.32 13.37 -0.49
N LEU A 106 9.29 12.34 0.36
CA LEU A 106 8.76 12.44 1.72
C LEU A 106 9.69 13.25 2.63
N ARG A 107 11.00 13.10 2.48
CA ARG A 107 12.00 13.93 3.19
C ARG A 107 11.91 15.39 2.77
N ASP A 108 11.75 15.67 1.48
CA ASP A 108 11.54 17.03 0.97
C ASP A 108 10.25 17.67 1.50
N LYS A 109 9.21 16.85 1.73
CA LYS A 109 7.97 17.27 2.41
C LYS A 109 8.11 17.42 3.93
N GLY A 110 9.31 17.20 4.48
CA GLY A 110 9.65 17.42 5.88
C GLY A 110 9.43 16.21 6.79
N ALA A 111 9.43 14.98 6.25
CA ALA A 111 9.45 13.78 7.07
C ALA A 111 10.81 13.63 7.79
N ASP A 112 10.79 13.43 9.10
CA ASP A 112 11.95 13.14 9.94
C ASP A 112 12.41 11.69 9.75
N LEU A 113 11.44 10.78 9.60
CA LEU A 113 11.64 9.37 9.30
C LEU A 113 10.81 8.97 8.08
N VAL A 114 11.31 8.00 7.32
CA VAL A 114 10.56 7.37 6.24
C VAL A 114 10.53 5.86 6.50
N ILE A 115 9.33 5.28 6.43
CA ILE A 115 9.08 3.84 6.62
C ILE A 115 8.47 3.29 5.33
N ALA A 116 9.09 2.24 4.79
CA ALA A 116 8.46 1.39 3.79
C ALA A 116 7.77 0.23 4.51
N LEU A 117 6.45 0.11 4.34
CA LEU A 117 5.69 -1.06 4.75
C LEU A 117 5.68 -2.03 3.57
N THR A 118 6.17 -3.25 3.78
CA THR A 118 6.29 -4.24 2.72
C THR A 118 5.61 -5.54 3.14
N HIS A 119 5.21 -6.33 2.15
CA HIS A 119 4.77 -7.69 2.35
C HIS A 119 5.48 -8.65 1.41
N GLU A 120 6.59 -9.20 1.90
CA GLU A 120 7.43 -10.08 1.09
C GLU A 120 6.92 -11.53 1.15
N VAL A 121 6.79 -12.15 -0.01
CA VAL A 121 6.64 -13.60 -0.12
C VAL A 121 8.05 -14.19 -0.10
N THR A 122 8.56 -14.48 1.10
CA THR A 122 9.87 -15.14 1.25
C THR A 122 9.92 -16.42 0.40
N LYS A 123 10.87 -16.50 -0.53
CA LYS A 123 11.23 -17.72 -1.25
C LYS A 123 11.98 -18.71 -0.38
#